data_AF-A0A024S184-F1
#
_entry.id   AF-A0A024S184-F1
#
_cell.length_a   1.000
_cell.length_b   1.000
_cell.length_c   1.000
_cell.angle_alpha   90.00
_cell.angle_beta   90.00
_cell.angle_gamma   90.00
#
_symmetry.space_group_name_H-M   'P 1'
#
loop_
_entity.id
_entity.type
_entity.pdbx_description
1 polymer ?
#
loop_
_entity_poly.entity_id
_entity_poly.type
_entity_poly.pdbx_seq_one_letter_code
_entity_poly.pdbx_strand_id
1 'polypeptide(L)'
;MSNFVTPGQQRYLRACMVCSIVMTYSRFRDEGCPNCEEFLHLIGSQDQIESCTSQVFEGLISLANPAKSWVAKWQRLDGYVPGLYAIKVSGQLPDEIRSSLEDEYRIQYIPRDGTQTETDA
;
A
#
# COMPACT_ATOMS: atom_id res chain seq x y z
N MET A 1 8.26 -7.84 -13.30
CA MET A 1 8.21 -6.38 -13.53
C MET A 1 8.79 -5.65 -12.33
N SER A 2 9.36 -4.47 -12.54
CA SER A 2 9.94 -3.63 -11.50
C SER A 2 8.85 -2.73 -10.88
N ASN A 3 8.66 -2.75 -9.56
CA ASN A 3 7.69 -1.88 -8.86
C ASN A 3 8.29 -0.55 -8.42
N PHE A 4 9.36 -0.12 -9.09
CA PHE A 4 9.93 1.20 -8.94
C PHE A 4 9.27 2.19 -9.90
N VAL A 5 9.23 3.45 -9.49
CA VAL A 5 8.62 4.55 -10.24
C VAL A 5 9.72 5.43 -10.80
N THR A 6 9.64 5.74 -12.09
CA THR A 6 10.57 6.69 -12.72
C THR A 6 10.33 8.11 -12.21
N PRO A 7 11.39 8.93 -12.05
CA PRO A 7 11.23 10.35 -11.71
C PRO A 7 10.24 11.09 -12.64
N GLY A 8 9.59 12.13 -12.12
CA GLY A 8 8.65 12.96 -12.88
C GLY A 8 7.18 12.47 -12.89
N GLN A 9 6.89 11.33 -12.28
CA GLN A 9 5.53 10.76 -12.19
C GLN A 9 4.79 11.14 -10.89
N GLN A 10 5.37 12.02 -10.06
CA GLN A 10 4.92 12.31 -8.68
C GLN A 10 3.43 12.64 -8.58
N ARG A 11 2.88 13.42 -9.52
CA ARG A 11 1.46 13.82 -9.54
C ARG A 11 0.47 12.67 -9.76
N TYR A 12 0.94 11.53 -10.24
CA TYR A 12 0.12 10.35 -10.56
C TYR A 12 0.24 9.25 -9.52
N LEU A 13 1.05 9.46 -8.48
CA LEU A 13 1.32 8.45 -7.47
C LEU A 13 0.19 8.33 -6.48
N ARG A 14 -0.07 7.09 -6.11
CA ARG A 14 -0.96 6.70 -5.03
C ARG A 14 -0.26 5.65 -4.20
N ALA A 15 -0.57 5.62 -2.90
CA ALA A 15 -0.08 4.60 -1.98
C ALA A 15 -1.23 3.69 -1.55
N CYS A 16 -1.02 2.37 -1.60
CA CYS A 16 -2.00 1.40 -1.10
C CYS A 16 -2.18 1.54 0.42
N MET A 17 -3.42 1.65 0.90
CA MET A 17 -3.69 1.82 2.33
C MET A 17 -3.43 0.55 3.16
N VAL A 18 -3.26 -0.62 2.53
CA VAL A 18 -2.94 -1.89 3.20
C VAL A 18 -1.42 -2.12 3.31
N CYS A 19 -0.70 -2.05 2.18
CA CYS A 19 0.71 -2.43 2.12
C CYS A 19 1.68 -1.25 1.93
N SER A 20 1.17 -0.02 1.80
CA SER A 20 1.93 1.22 1.52
C SER A 20 2.73 1.27 0.22
N ILE A 21 2.58 0.30 -0.69
CA ILE A 21 3.26 0.35 -1.99
C ILE A 21 2.79 1.56 -2.81
N VAL A 22 3.73 2.26 -3.43
CA VAL A 22 3.52 3.47 -4.23
C VAL A 22 3.69 3.14 -5.70
N MET A 23 2.60 3.30 -6.45
CA MET A 23 2.54 3.09 -7.90
C MET A 23 1.75 4.22 -8.55
N THR A 24 1.82 4.34 -9.87
CA THR A 24 0.94 5.26 -10.58
C THR A 24 -0.49 4.73 -10.56
N TYR A 25 -1.48 5.63 -10.61
CA TYR A 25 -2.89 5.24 -10.78
C TYR A 25 -3.08 4.26 -11.94
N SER A 26 -2.44 4.52 -13.09
CA SER A 26 -2.51 3.63 -14.26
C SER A 26 -2.02 2.22 -13.97
N ARG A 27 -0.93 2.06 -13.21
CA ARG A 27 -0.43 0.73 -12.87
C ARG A 27 -1.35 -0.01 -11.88
N PHE A 28 -1.96 0.69 -10.92
CA PHE A 28 -3.00 0.04 -10.09
C PHE A 28 -4.19 -0.43 -10.94
N ARG A 29 -4.60 0.36 -11.93
CA ARG A 29 -5.70 -0.01 -12.84
C ARG A 29 -5.36 -1.17 -13.75
N ASP A 30 -4.15 -1.18 -14.30
CA ASP A 30 -3.76 -2.12 -15.36
C ASP A 30 -3.15 -3.42 -14.78
N GLU A 31 -2.47 -3.35 -13.65
CA GLU A 31 -1.73 -4.47 -13.03
C GLU A 31 -2.23 -4.85 -11.63
N GLY A 32 -3.03 -4.01 -10.98
CA GLY A 32 -3.44 -4.20 -9.60
C GLY A 32 -2.37 -3.86 -8.57
N CYS A 33 -2.68 -4.11 -7.29
CA CYS A 33 -1.68 -4.01 -6.22
C CYS A 33 -0.89 -5.32 -6.13
N PRO A 34 0.44 -5.34 -6.33
CA PRO A 34 1.19 -6.59 -6.39
C PRO A 34 1.26 -7.34 -5.04
N ASN A 35 0.84 -6.71 -3.94
CA ASN A 35 0.77 -7.35 -2.62
C ASN A 35 -0.67 -7.64 -2.15
N CYS A 36 -1.67 -7.04 -2.79
CA CYS A 36 -3.02 -6.96 -2.22
C CYS A 36 -4.14 -7.22 -3.24
N GLU A 37 -3.80 -7.47 -4.51
CA GLU A 37 -4.78 -7.62 -5.57
C GLU A 37 -5.77 -8.76 -5.31
N GLU A 38 -5.29 -9.86 -4.72
CA GLU A 38 -6.09 -11.04 -4.39
C GLU A 38 -7.36 -10.71 -3.59
N PHE A 39 -7.35 -9.65 -2.78
CA PHE A 39 -8.46 -9.27 -1.92
C PHE A 39 -8.97 -7.84 -2.15
N LEU A 40 -8.18 -6.95 -2.78
CA LEU A 40 -8.64 -5.61 -3.11
C LEU A 40 -9.32 -5.50 -4.48
N HIS A 41 -9.01 -6.41 -5.42
CA HIS A 41 -9.60 -6.45 -6.77
C HIS A 41 -9.58 -5.07 -7.47
N LEU A 42 -8.40 -4.47 -7.59
CA LEU A 42 -8.22 -3.12 -8.13
C LEU A 42 -8.24 -3.09 -9.67
N ILE A 43 -7.88 -4.20 -10.33
CA ILE A 43 -7.74 -4.24 -11.79
C ILE A 43 -9.06 -3.83 -12.45
N GLY A 44 -8.99 -2.82 -13.31
CA GLY A 44 -10.14 -2.28 -14.04
C GLY A 44 -11.18 -1.52 -13.19
N SER A 45 -10.99 -1.43 -11.87
CA SER A 45 -11.97 -0.80 -10.96
C SER A 45 -11.47 0.54 -10.42
N GLN A 46 -11.96 1.64 -11.01
CA GLN A 46 -11.63 2.99 -10.55
C GLN A 46 -12.08 3.24 -9.09
N ASP A 47 -13.29 2.82 -8.74
CA ASP A 47 -13.87 3.03 -7.41
C ASP A 47 -13.06 2.33 -6.32
N GLN A 48 -12.61 1.09 -6.59
CA GLN A 48 -11.74 0.35 -5.67
C GLN A 48 -10.37 1.02 -5.53
N ILE A 49 -9.79 1.52 -6.62
CA ILE A 49 -8.50 2.22 -6.54
C ILE A 49 -8.64 3.49 -5.71
N GLU A 50 -9.70 4.27 -5.91
CA GLU A 50 -9.94 5.50 -5.16
C GLU A 50 -10.22 5.23 -3.67
N SER A 51 -10.94 4.14 -3.37
CA SER A 51 -11.29 3.73 -2.00
C SER A 51 -10.16 3.03 -1.25
N CYS A 52 -9.22 2.39 -1.95
CA CYS A 52 -8.17 1.56 -1.34
C CYS A 52 -6.76 2.17 -1.42
N THR A 53 -6.59 3.28 -2.13
CA THR A 53 -5.30 3.96 -2.28
C THR A 53 -5.43 5.47 -2.08
N SER A 54 -4.37 6.13 -1.64
CA SER A 54 -4.37 7.56 -1.34
C SER A 54 -3.30 8.32 -2.14
N GLN A 55 -3.65 9.53 -2.61
CA GLN A 55 -2.68 10.48 -3.17
C GLN A 55 -1.91 11.24 -2.08
N VAL A 56 -2.35 11.15 -0.82
CA VAL A 56 -1.76 11.85 0.32
C VAL A 56 -0.94 10.84 1.13
N PHE A 57 0.37 10.87 0.95
CA PHE A 57 1.32 10.00 1.65
C PHE A 57 2.62 10.76 1.93
N GLU A 58 3.37 10.32 2.95
CA GLU A 58 4.60 10.96 3.41
C GLU A 58 5.76 9.97 3.36
N GLY A 59 6.92 10.47 2.93
CA GLY A 59 8.17 9.71 2.88
C GLY A 59 8.16 8.63 1.80
N LEU A 60 9.33 8.33 1.26
CA LEU A 60 9.49 7.28 0.26
C LEU A 60 10.62 6.34 0.67
N ILE A 61 10.36 5.05 0.53
CA ILE A 61 11.30 3.96 0.78
C ILE A 61 11.46 3.21 -0.54
N SER A 62 12.67 3.24 -1.11
CA SER A 62 13.05 2.34 -2.20
C SER A 62 13.54 1.04 -1.61
N LEU A 63 12.69 0.00 -1.63
CA LEU A 63 12.97 -1.26 -0.96
C LEU A 63 13.40 -2.34 -1.94
N ALA A 64 14.71 -2.63 -1.97
CA ALA A 64 15.28 -3.62 -2.90
C ALA A 64 15.25 -5.06 -2.38
N ASN A 65 15.47 -5.26 -1.07
CA ASN A 65 15.44 -6.59 -0.44
C ASN A 65 14.66 -6.53 0.89
N PRO A 66 13.34 -6.74 0.85
CA PRO A 66 12.46 -6.70 2.03
C PRO A 66 12.93 -7.63 3.16
N ALA A 67 13.23 -8.89 2.84
CA ALA A 67 13.59 -9.92 3.82
C ALA A 67 14.89 -9.65 4.62
N LYS A 68 15.77 -8.77 4.13
CA LYS A 68 17.04 -8.43 4.79
C LYS A 68 17.09 -7.01 5.34
N SER A 69 16.04 -6.22 5.16
CA SER A 69 16.04 -4.80 5.51
C SER A 69 15.44 -4.57 6.89
N TRP A 70 16.21 -3.95 7.79
CA TRP A 70 15.68 -3.47 9.07
C TRP A 70 14.54 -2.46 8.87
N VAL A 71 14.66 -1.57 7.87
CA VAL A 71 13.61 -0.60 7.53
C VAL A 71 12.32 -1.32 7.12
N ALA A 72 12.41 -2.40 6.35
CA ALA A 72 11.24 -3.19 5.97
C ALA A 72 10.59 -3.83 7.19
N LYS A 73 11.38 -4.44 8.08
CA LYS A 73 10.86 -5.05 9.30
C LYS A 73 10.18 -4.01 10.20
N TRP A 74 10.79 -2.84 10.38
CA TRP A 74 10.21 -1.74 11.14
C TRP A 74 8.88 -1.26 10.56
N GLN A 75 8.80 -1.21 9.22
CA GLN A 75 7.60 -0.79 8.49
C GLN A 75 6.60 -1.92 8.21
N ARG A 76 6.85 -3.15 8.71
CA ARG A 76 6.04 -4.35 8.42
C ARG A 76 5.87 -4.58 6.90
N LEU A 77 6.97 -4.48 6.16
CA LEU A 77 7.06 -4.66 4.70
C LEU A 77 7.93 -5.86 4.31
N ASP A 78 8.49 -6.59 5.27
CA ASP A 78 9.46 -7.67 5.06
C ASP A 78 8.90 -8.88 4.31
N GLY A 79 7.57 -9.05 4.28
CA GLY A 79 6.85 -10.06 3.50
C GLY A 79 6.38 -9.59 2.11
N TYR A 80 6.60 -8.34 1.72
CA TYR A 80 6.11 -7.78 0.46
C TYR A 80 7.16 -7.81 -0.66
N VAL A 81 6.72 -7.50 -1.89
CA VAL A 81 7.61 -7.45 -3.06
C VAL A 81 8.60 -6.27 -2.99
N PRO A 82 9.77 -6.34 -3.66
CA PRO A 82 10.60 -5.15 -3.88
C PRO A 82 9.85 -4.06 -4.63
N GLY A 83 10.06 -2.79 -4.26
CA GLY A 83 9.35 -1.66 -4.86
C GLY A 83 9.52 -0.35 -4.10
N LEU A 84 8.73 0.65 -4.50
CA LEU A 84 8.63 1.93 -3.80
C LEU A 84 7.49 1.89 -2.79
N TYR A 85 7.72 2.31 -1.55
CA TYR A 85 6.75 2.31 -0.46
C TYR A 85 6.68 3.67 0.23
N ALA A 86 5.54 4.02 0.81
CA ALA A 86 5.39 5.20 1.65
C ALA A 86 5.70 4.89 3.12
N ILE A 87 6.20 5.88 3.87
CA ILE A 87 6.36 5.77 5.33
C ILE A 87 5.01 5.88 6.02
N LYS A 88 4.19 6.84 5.58
CA LYS A 88 2.81 7.02 6.04
C LYS A 88 1.86 7.19 4.87
N VAL A 89 0.65 6.66 4.98
CA VAL A 89 -0.43 6.82 4.00
C VAL A 89 -1.64 7.39 4.73
N SER A 90 -2.11 8.56 4.29
CA SER A 90 -3.29 9.18 4.86
C SER A 90 -4.55 8.54 4.29
N GLY A 91 -5.52 8.26 5.17
CA GLY A 91 -6.79 7.63 4.83
C GLY A 91 -6.96 6.30 5.54
N GLN A 92 -8.19 5.80 5.53
CA GLN A 92 -8.55 4.48 6.05
C GLN A 92 -9.41 3.77 5.03
N LEU A 93 -9.29 2.44 4.99
CA LEU A 93 -10.19 1.62 4.18
C LEU A 93 -11.64 1.77 4.68
N PRO A 94 -12.63 1.77 3.78
CA PRO A 94 -14.03 1.66 4.14
C PRO A 94 -14.29 0.42 5.01
N ASP A 95 -15.23 0.53 5.95
CA ASP A 95 -15.56 -0.54 6.90
C ASP A 95 -15.94 -1.84 6.20
N GLU A 96 -16.66 -1.76 5.08
CA GLU A 96 -17.05 -2.93 4.27
C GLU A 96 -15.83 -3.72 3.77
N ILE A 97 -14.80 -3.02 3.28
CA ILE A 97 -13.56 -3.63 2.81
C ILE A 97 -12.78 -4.21 3.99
N ARG A 98 -12.76 -3.52 5.13
CA ARG A 98 -12.12 -4.03 6.36
C ARG A 98 -12.78 -5.31 6.87
N SER A 99 -14.11 -5.36 6.89
CA SER A 99 -14.86 -6.56 7.26
C SER A 99 -14.55 -7.72 6.32
N SER A 100 -14.56 -7.49 5.00
CA SER A 100 -14.20 -8.54 4.02
C SER A 100 -12.77 -9.07 4.23
N LEU A 101 -11.80 -8.19 4.50
CA LEU A 101 -10.42 -8.60 4.83
C LEU A 101 -10.35 -9.56 6.03
N GLU A 102 -11.08 -9.26 7.11
CA GLU A 102 -11.06 -10.05 8.34
C GLU A 102 -11.87 -11.35 8.22
N ASP A 103 -13.04 -11.28 7.57
CA ASP A 103 -13.99 -12.40 7.50
C ASP A 103 -13.60 -13.43 6.43
N GLU A 104 -13.21 -12.97 5.25
CA GLU A 104 -12.94 -13.84 4.09
C GLU A 104 -11.47 -14.24 4.02
N TYR A 105 -10.56 -13.29 4.22
CA TYR A 105 -9.12 -13.50 4.02
C TYR A 105 -8.33 -13.69 5.32
N ARG A 106 -8.97 -13.52 6.48
CA ARG A 106 -8.32 -13.58 7.82
C ARG A 106 -7.14 -12.61 7.94
N ILE A 107 -7.24 -11.46 7.27
CA ILE A 107 -6.23 -10.40 7.28
C ILE A 107 -6.66 -9.33 8.29
N GLN A 108 -5.86 -9.12 9.33
CA GLN A 108 -6.04 -7.99 10.24
C GLN A 108 -5.57 -6.70 9.57
N TYR A 109 -6.48 -5.74 9.40
CA TYR A 109 -6.12 -4.43 8.86
C TYR A 109 -5.34 -3.59 9.88
N ILE A 110 -4.17 -3.10 9.46
CA ILE A 110 -3.29 -2.23 10.23
C ILE A 110 -3.18 -0.89 9.50
N PRO A 111 -3.73 0.21 10.03
CA PRO A 111 -3.64 1.53 9.42
C PRO A 111 -2.19 1.95 9.18
N ARG A 112 -1.94 2.58 8.03
CA ARG A 112 -0.60 3.07 7.62
C ARG A 112 -0.45 4.58 7.85
N ASP A 113 -1.35 5.22 8.59
CA ASP A 113 -1.38 6.66 8.83
C ASP A 113 -0.49 7.13 10.00
N GLY A 114 0.01 6.20 10.81
CA GLY A 114 0.87 6.46 11.97
C GLY A 114 0.15 6.45 13.32
N THR A 115 -1.17 6.24 13.33
CA THR A 115 -1.97 6.19 14.57
C THR A 115 -1.52 5.09 15.54
N GLN A 116 -1.06 3.94 15.05
CA GLN A 116 -0.53 2.87 15.91
C GLN A 116 0.79 3.24 16.59
N THR A 117 1.71 3.89 15.88
CA THR A 117 3.01 4.27 16.46
C THR A 117 2.89 5.29 17.59
N GLU A 118 1.82 6.08 17.61
CA GLU A 118 1.53 7.02 18.70
C GLU A 118 0.93 6.33 19.94
N THR A 119 0.30 5.17 19.76
CA THR A 119 -0.32 4.43 20.87
C THR A 119 0.71 3.60 21.65
N ASP A 120 1.80 3.21 20.99
CA ASP A 120 2.89 2.39 21.56
C ASP A 120 4.07 3.23 22.14
N ALA A 121 3.98 4.56 22.11
CA ALA A 121 5.00 5.51 22.56
C ALA A 121 4.64 6.16 23.90
#